data_AF-A0A6C0KTF7-F1
#
_entry.id   AF-A0A6C0KTF7-F1
#
_cell.length_a   1.000
_cell.length_b   1.000
_cell.length_c   1.000
_cell.angle_alpha   90.00
_cell.angle_beta   90.00
_cell.angle_gamma   90.00
#
_symmetry.space_group_name_H-M   'P 1'
#
loop_
_entity.id
_entity.type
_entity.pdbx_description
1 polymer ?
#
loop_
_entity_poly.entity_id
_entity_poly.type
_entity_poly.pdbx_seq_one_letter_code
_entity_poly.pdbx_strand_id
1 'polypeptide(L)'
;MINKTILKYIDEKKKYSKTHTKSLRILILCNPCHGFGDIVFAMKLNAYIKQWYGSTVHIGTTTPDNFLKLGADKKDIIPLEVIKIEQCRRFGNVTPQKPIKNYDLIFVAPLPMDNKISQGDITKLTPFANKNNTFFFSEYNDKLDKGFDFNTGIGSRRDGIFLTEVIKTKTNPFAKLGKYALAYLAEGIPNSQFCFLNFLELLTTKYKYKTFSVVAPSWISSIKDEQFFSRIHAHYSKIILHTKDEKIILLDEGENEIHIRCDILPLANKKMLSLMQNSVGDLLLTGDQSVTDALSCCVNKNIFYQIAPWKENFGKNLATYLPNKFLIKKRLSCGTTKAVSYKSNYKAFIRQWDFRTRGKPKLDAVMAYAVDEKQH
;
A
#
# COMPACT_ATOMS: atom_id res chain seq x y z
N MET A 1 -7.85 22.37 -1.71
CA MET A 1 -7.20 23.69 -1.52
C MET A 1 -7.56 24.14 -0.12
N ILE A 2 -6.61 24.13 0.80
CA ILE A 2 -6.88 24.37 2.22
C ILE A 2 -7.38 25.81 2.44
N ASN A 3 -8.44 25.95 3.24
CA ASN A 3 -9.02 27.24 3.60
C ASN A 3 -7.97 28.17 4.23
N LYS A 4 -7.98 29.46 3.88
CA LYS A 4 -7.15 30.52 4.49
C LYS A 4 -7.17 30.47 6.02
N THR A 5 -8.30 30.14 6.63
CA THR A 5 -8.39 29.98 8.09
C THR A 5 -7.48 28.87 8.61
N ILE A 6 -7.41 27.74 7.93
CA ILE A 6 -6.54 26.62 8.34
C ILE A 6 -5.07 26.91 8.04
N LEU A 7 -4.77 27.71 7.00
CA LEU A 7 -3.41 28.18 6.74
C LEU A 7 -2.84 28.93 7.96
N LYS A 8 -3.66 29.75 8.63
CA LYS A 8 -3.27 30.41 9.88
C LYS A 8 -2.83 29.41 10.96
N TYR A 9 -3.56 28.30 11.13
CA TYR A 9 -3.20 27.27 12.12
C TYR A 9 -1.90 26.54 11.75
N ILE A 10 -1.62 26.39 10.45
CA ILE A 10 -0.36 25.83 9.96
C ILE A 10 0.80 26.78 10.28
N ASP A 11 0.63 28.08 9.99
CA ASP A 11 1.65 29.10 10.23
C ASP A 11 1.95 29.26 11.72
N GLU A 12 0.91 29.21 12.57
CA GLU A 12 1.02 29.21 14.03
C GLU A 12 1.54 27.89 14.60
N LYS A 13 1.68 26.84 13.77
CA LYS A 13 2.01 25.46 14.17
C LYS A 13 1.11 24.97 15.30
N LYS A 14 -0.15 25.39 15.28
CA LYS A 14 -1.13 25.09 16.33
C LYS A 14 -1.41 23.60 16.34
N LYS A 15 -1.30 22.99 17.51
CA LYS A 15 -1.55 21.56 17.75
C LYS A 15 -2.23 21.39 19.09
N TYR A 16 -3.18 20.47 19.17
CA TYR A 16 -3.78 20.07 20.43
C TYR A 16 -3.31 18.69 20.87
N SER A 17 -3.35 18.46 22.18
CA SER A 17 -3.14 17.12 22.74
C SER A 17 -4.34 16.22 22.47
N LYS A 18 -4.13 14.90 22.60
CA LYS A 18 -5.19 13.87 22.47
C LYS A 18 -6.44 14.15 23.29
N THR A 19 -6.31 14.75 24.47
CA THR A 19 -7.45 14.99 25.36
C THR A 19 -8.45 15.96 24.74
N HIS A 20 -7.96 16.99 24.05
CA HIS A 20 -8.81 17.97 23.36
C HIS A 20 -9.48 17.38 22.12
N THR A 21 -8.78 16.52 21.38
CA THR A 21 -9.26 15.96 20.10
C THR A 21 -10.09 14.68 20.27
N LYS A 22 -10.16 14.10 21.47
CA LYS A 22 -10.90 12.84 21.75
C LYS A 22 -12.40 12.98 21.50
N SER A 23 -12.95 14.18 21.68
CA SER A 23 -14.36 14.48 21.44
C SER A 23 -14.71 14.55 19.95
N LEU A 24 -13.71 14.63 19.07
CA LEU A 24 -13.94 14.70 17.63
C LEU A 24 -14.40 13.34 17.07
N ARG A 25 -15.42 13.40 16.22
CA ARG A 25 -15.90 12.31 15.38
C ARG A 25 -15.46 12.60 13.95
N ILE A 26 -14.75 11.66 13.37
CA ILE A 26 -14.20 11.78 12.02
C ILE A 26 -14.75 10.66 11.12
N LEU A 27 -15.14 11.03 9.91
CA LEU A 27 -15.54 10.11 8.86
C LEU A 27 -14.42 10.02 7.81
N ILE A 28 -13.96 8.81 7.52
CA ILE A 28 -13.12 8.54 6.35
C ILE A 28 -14.01 7.95 5.27
N LEU A 29 -14.12 8.61 4.13
CA LEU A 29 -14.79 8.10 2.95
C LEU A 29 -13.76 7.45 2.03
N CYS A 30 -13.91 6.14 1.82
CA CYS A 30 -13.06 5.35 0.95
C CYS A 30 -13.93 4.54 0.00
N ASN A 31 -13.80 4.79 -1.31
CA ASN A 31 -14.43 3.98 -2.35
C ASN A 31 -13.33 3.27 -3.15
N PRO A 32 -12.92 2.06 -2.73
CA PRO A 32 -11.78 1.38 -3.32
C PRO A 32 -11.96 1.09 -4.81
N CYS A 33 -10.87 1.30 -5.53
CA CYS A 33 -10.71 0.94 -6.92
C CYS A 33 -9.73 -0.23 -7.06
N HIS A 34 -10.23 -1.38 -7.50
CA HIS A 34 -9.42 -2.55 -7.84
C HIS A 34 -8.37 -2.96 -6.79
N GLY A 35 -8.72 -3.95 -5.96
CA GLY A 35 -7.81 -4.53 -4.96
C GLY A 35 -7.81 -3.80 -3.62
N PHE A 36 -6.74 -3.98 -2.85
CA PHE A 36 -6.68 -3.58 -1.44
C PHE A 36 -5.89 -2.29 -1.18
N GLY A 37 -5.33 -1.64 -2.21
CA GLY A 37 -4.46 -0.47 -2.05
C GLY A 37 -5.15 0.69 -1.33
N ASP A 38 -6.33 1.09 -1.78
CA ASP A 38 -7.09 2.19 -1.18
C ASP A 38 -7.59 1.86 0.22
N ILE A 39 -7.94 0.59 0.44
CA ILE A 39 -8.38 0.07 1.74
C ILE A 39 -7.25 0.21 2.75
N VAL A 40 -6.05 -0.26 2.40
CA VAL A 40 -4.87 -0.17 3.26
C VAL A 40 -4.48 1.29 3.49
N PHE A 41 -4.60 2.16 2.49
CA PHE A 41 -4.39 3.61 2.67
C PHE A 41 -5.34 4.20 3.71
N ALA A 42 -6.65 3.94 3.58
CA ALA A 42 -7.66 4.42 4.52
C ALA A 42 -7.45 3.85 5.93
N MET A 43 -7.09 2.57 6.05
CA MET A 43 -6.78 1.93 7.33
C MET A 43 -5.54 2.54 8.00
N LYS A 44 -4.50 2.91 7.24
CA LYS A 44 -3.32 3.61 7.78
C LYS A 44 -3.68 5.00 8.29
N LEU A 45 -4.47 5.77 7.53
CA LEU A 45 -4.95 7.07 7.98
C LEU A 45 -5.80 6.95 9.26
N ASN A 46 -6.71 5.97 9.31
CA ASN A 46 -7.49 5.66 10.50
C ASN A 46 -6.59 5.38 11.72
N ALA A 47 -5.57 4.52 11.54
CA ALA A 47 -4.62 4.20 12.59
C ALA A 47 -3.86 5.44 13.08
N TYR A 48 -3.37 6.30 12.18
CA TYR A 48 -2.71 7.55 12.53
C TYR A 48 -3.62 8.47 13.33
N ILE A 49 -4.87 8.66 12.89
CA ILE A 49 -5.81 9.55 13.56
C ILE A 49 -6.11 9.05 14.97
N LYS A 50 -6.45 7.76 15.12
CA LYS A 50 -6.71 7.16 16.43
C LYS A 50 -5.48 7.22 17.32
N GLN A 51 -4.30 6.92 16.79
CA GLN A 51 -3.05 6.90 17.54
C GLN A 51 -2.59 8.30 17.94
N TRP A 52 -2.80 9.34 17.13
CA TRP A 52 -2.29 10.69 17.43
C TRP A 52 -3.29 11.56 18.18
N TYR A 53 -4.58 11.37 17.93
CA TYR A 53 -5.63 12.28 18.41
C TYR A 53 -6.64 11.61 19.33
N GLY A 54 -6.70 10.27 19.38
CA GLY A 54 -7.68 9.55 20.20
C GLY A 54 -9.14 9.77 19.78
N SER A 55 -9.36 10.37 18.61
CA SER A 55 -10.68 10.68 18.06
C SER A 55 -11.44 9.42 17.67
N THR A 56 -12.77 9.51 17.65
CA THR A 56 -13.63 8.45 17.13
C THR A 56 -13.61 8.50 15.61
N VAL A 57 -13.29 7.39 14.94
CA VAL A 57 -13.16 7.34 13.48
C VAL A 57 -14.04 6.25 12.93
N HIS A 58 -14.87 6.58 11.94
CA HIS A 58 -15.62 5.61 11.16
C HIS A 58 -15.19 5.67 9.69
N ILE A 59 -15.32 4.55 8.97
CA ILE A 59 -14.98 4.43 7.56
C ILE A 59 -16.25 4.14 6.76
N GLY A 60 -16.67 5.10 5.94
CA GLY A 60 -17.71 4.91 4.94
C GLY A 60 -17.13 4.25 3.69
N THR A 61 -17.63 3.07 3.32
CA THR A 61 -17.11 2.34 2.16
C THR A 61 -18.14 1.46 1.47
N THR A 62 -17.92 1.24 0.17
CA THR A 62 -18.70 0.33 -0.70
C THR A 62 -18.27 -1.13 -0.59
N THR A 63 -17.14 -1.43 0.08
CA THR A 63 -16.59 -2.78 0.20
C THR A 63 -16.29 -3.15 1.67
N PRO A 64 -17.30 -3.15 2.55
CA PRO A 64 -17.12 -3.36 3.99
C PRO A 64 -16.38 -4.68 4.30
N ASP A 65 -16.73 -5.76 3.60
CA ASP A 65 -16.12 -7.09 3.81
C ASP A 65 -14.60 -7.10 3.58
N ASN A 66 -14.09 -6.27 2.66
CA ASN A 66 -12.66 -6.20 2.40
C ASN A 66 -11.91 -5.51 3.55
N PHE A 67 -12.50 -4.51 4.18
CA PHE A 67 -11.96 -3.91 5.41
C PHE A 67 -11.97 -4.91 6.57
N LEU A 68 -13.07 -5.67 6.74
CA LEU A 68 -13.19 -6.68 7.79
C LEU A 68 -12.17 -7.81 7.60
N LYS A 69 -11.95 -8.29 6.37
CA LYS A 69 -10.92 -9.29 6.02
C LYS A 69 -9.50 -8.82 6.37
N LEU A 70 -9.25 -7.51 6.34
CA LEU A 70 -7.97 -6.92 6.74
C LEU A 70 -7.89 -6.56 8.23
N GLY A 71 -8.94 -6.83 9.01
CA GLY A 71 -8.96 -6.68 10.47
C GLY A 71 -9.51 -5.35 10.98
N ALA A 72 -10.29 -4.61 10.18
CA ALA A 72 -11.03 -3.46 10.69
C ALA A 72 -12.14 -3.91 11.66
N ASP A 73 -12.44 -3.08 12.67
CA ASP A 73 -13.54 -3.33 13.60
C ASP A 73 -14.88 -3.02 12.91
N LYS A 74 -15.82 -3.98 12.95
CA LYS A 74 -17.14 -3.84 12.33
C LYS A 74 -17.91 -2.62 12.81
N LYS A 75 -17.74 -2.21 14.06
CA LYS A 75 -18.43 -1.02 14.60
C LYS A 75 -17.95 0.29 13.98
N ASP A 76 -16.74 0.30 13.43
CA ASP A 76 -16.14 1.46 12.79
C ASP A 76 -16.49 1.55 11.30
N ILE A 77 -17.18 0.55 10.72
CA ILE A 77 -17.49 0.50 9.30
C ILE A 77 -18.93 0.95 9.04
N ILE A 78 -19.08 1.90 8.12
CA ILE A 78 -20.37 2.37 7.61
C ILE A 78 -20.50 1.85 6.17
N PRO A 79 -21.38 0.86 5.91
CA PRO A 79 -21.59 0.35 4.57
C PRO A 79 -22.29 1.39 3.69
N LEU A 80 -21.77 1.55 2.48
CA LEU A 80 -22.31 2.39 1.43
C LEU A 80 -22.70 1.51 0.24
N GLU A 81 -23.75 1.90 -0.47
CA GLU A 81 -24.26 1.22 -1.65
C GLU A 81 -24.00 2.03 -2.90
N VAL A 82 -23.70 1.35 -4.01
CA VAL A 82 -23.52 2.00 -5.30
C VAL A 82 -24.83 1.94 -6.06
N ILE A 83 -25.28 3.07 -6.60
CA ILE A 83 -26.53 3.15 -7.39
C ILE A 83 -26.44 2.28 -8.67
N LYS A 84 -25.22 1.88 -9.10
CA LYS A 84 -24.95 0.99 -10.25
C LYS A 84 -23.84 -0.03 -9.90
N ILE A 85 -23.89 -1.24 -10.45
CA ILE A 85 -23.10 -2.43 -10.04
C ILE A 85 -21.57 -2.34 -10.33
N GLU A 86 -21.08 -1.26 -10.94
CA GLU A 86 -19.64 -1.13 -11.27
C GLU A 86 -18.82 -0.57 -10.08
N GLN A 87 -17.60 -1.09 -9.89
CA GLN A 87 -16.61 -0.53 -8.96
C GLN A 87 -16.12 0.86 -9.42
N CYS A 88 -15.28 1.52 -8.61
CA CYS A 88 -14.62 2.78 -8.99
C CYS A 88 -15.53 3.99 -9.24
N ARG A 89 -16.70 4.03 -8.61
CA ARG A 89 -17.61 5.17 -8.81
C ARG A 89 -17.22 6.41 -8.02
N ARG A 90 -17.71 7.55 -8.50
CA ARG A 90 -17.69 8.79 -7.73
C ARG A 90 -18.70 8.71 -6.58
N PHE A 91 -18.42 9.38 -5.46
CA PHE A 91 -19.33 9.41 -4.31
C PHE A 91 -20.72 9.97 -4.64
N GLY A 92 -20.84 10.78 -5.70
CA GLY A 92 -22.16 11.24 -6.17
C GLY A 92 -23.09 10.12 -6.67
N ASN A 93 -22.58 8.91 -6.88
CA ASN A 93 -23.33 7.71 -7.26
C ASN A 93 -23.39 6.67 -6.12
N VAL A 94 -23.14 7.10 -4.89
CA VAL A 94 -23.08 6.24 -3.71
C VAL A 94 -24.09 6.77 -2.69
N THR A 95 -24.84 5.87 -2.07
CA THR A 95 -25.85 6.18 -1.05
C THR A 95 -25.54 5.41 0.23
N PRO A 96 -25.83 5.97 1.41
CA PRO A 96 -25.59 5.26 2.64
C PRO A 96 -26.79 4.34 2.97
N GLN A 97 -26.54 3.15 3.50
CA GLN A 97 -27.62 2.23 3.92
C GLN A 97 -28.46 2.80 5.07
N LYS A 98 -27.86 3.68 5.87
CA LYS A 98 -28.48 4.40 6.97
C LYS A 98 -28.03 5.85 6.95
N PRO A 99 -28.86 6.82 7.37
CA PRO A 99 -28.45 8.22 7.45
C PRO A 99 -27.13 8.38 8.20
N ILE A 100 -26.14 9.01 7.56
CA ILE A 100 -24.85 9.28 8.18
C ILE A 100 -25.05 10.42 9.19
N LYS A 101 -24.78 10.15 10.47
CA LYS A 101 -24.83 11.16 11.54
C LYS A 101 -23.77 12.25 11.30
N ASN A 102 -23.95 13.42 11.92
CA ASN A 102 -22.96 14.50 11.83
C ASN A 102 -21.57 14.07 12.32
N TYR A 103 -20.56 14.53 11.60
CA TYR A 103 -19.13 14.38 11.87
C TYR A 103 -18.46 15.75 11.88
N ASP A 104 -17.47 15.92 12.75
CA ASP A 104 -16.70 17.16 12.86
C ASP A 104 -15.72 17.31 11.69
N LEU A 105 -15.23 16.18 11.17
CA LEU A 105 -14.32 16.11 10.02
C LEU A 105 -14.69 14.96 9.08
N ILE A 106 -14.46 15.19 7.78
CA ILE A 106 -14.63 14.22 6.70
C ILE A 106 -13.34 14.18 5.88
N PHE A 107 -12.75 13.00 5.75
CA PHE A 107 -11.58 12.74 4.92
C PHE A 107 -11.93 11.83 3.77
N VAL A 108 -11.76 12.30 2.53
CA VAL A 108 -11.88 11.46 1.33
C VAL A 108 -10.50 10.88 1.03
N ALA A 109 -10.29 9.60 1.32
CA ALA A 109 -8.94 9.03 1.45
C ALA A 109 -8.81 7.56 1.03
N PRO A 110 -8.02 7.24 -0.01
CA PRO A 110 -7.58 8.16 -1.06
C PRO A 110 -8.75 8.45 -2.01
N LEU A 111 -8.69 9.59 -2.70
CA LEU A 111 -9.50 9.78 -3.90
C LEU A 111 -8.77 9.12 -5.08
N PRO A 112 -9.42 8.18 -5.82
CA PRO A 112 -8.79 7.51 -6.95
C PRO A 112 -8.28 8.46 -8.03
N MET A 113 -7.21 8.08 -8.73
CA MET A 113 -6.52 8.94 -9.70
C MET A 113 -7.43 9.43 -10.85
N ASP A 114 -8.41 8.64 -11.26
CA ASP A 114 -9.33 9.02 -12.34
C ASP A 114 -10.48 9.93 -11.88
N ASN A 115 -10.66 10.08 -10.56
CA ASN A 115 -11.71 10.91 -9.99
C ASN A 115 -11.25 12.36 -9.77
N LYS A 116 -12.14 13.30 -10.08
CA LYS A 116 -11.99 14.73 -9.75
C LYS A 116 -12.53 15.02 -8.36
N ILE A 117 -11.92 15.99 -7.67
CA ILE A 117 -12.46 16.51 -6.41
C ILE A 117 -13.82 17.14 -6.69
N SER A 118 -14.81 16.81 -5.86
CA SER A 118 -16.16 17.36 -5.95
C SER A 118 -16.77 17.44 -4.57
N GLN A 119 -16.90 18.66 -4.04
CA GLN A 119 -17.63 18.87 -2.78
C GLN A 119 -19.10 18.45 -2.93
N GLY A 120 -19.72 18.70 -4.10
CA GLY A 120 -21.11 18.33 -4.35
C GLY A 120 -21.35 16.83 -4.29
N ASP A 121 -20.38 16.01 -4.70
CA ASP A 121 -20.46 14.55 -4.57
C ASP A 121 -20.51 14.14 -3.09
N ILE A 122 -19.75 14.84 -2.24
CA ILE A 122 -19.70 14.56 -0.80
C ILE A 122 -20.94 15.12 -0.09
N THR A 123 -21.42 16.31 -0.46
CA THR A 123 -22.64 16.90 0.12
C THR A 123 -23.88 16.07 -0.19
N LYS A 124 -23.95 15.38 -1.34
CA LYS A 124 -25.02 14.42 -1.64
C LYS A 124 -25.05 13.23 -0.66
N LEU A 125 -23.88 12.75 -0.25
CA LEU A 125 -23.75 11.63 0.69
C LEU A 125 -23.88 12.07 2.16
N THR A 126 -23.37 13.25 2.47
CA THR A 126 -23.29 13.85 3.81
C THR A 126 -23.70 15.32 3.73
N PRO A 127 -24.98 15.68 3.92
CA PRO A 127 -25.49 17.04 3.67
C PRO A 127 -24.81 18.16 4.49
N PHE A 128 -24.23 17.83 5.65
CA PHE A 128 -23.47 18.76 6.50
C PHE A 128 -22.01 18.96 6.05
N ALA A 129 -21.57 18.28 4.98
CA ALA A 129 -20.22 18.41 4.44
C ALA A 129 -20.05 19.76 3.73
N ASN A 130 -18.99 20.47 4.10
CA ASN A 130 -18.60 21.75 3.53
C ASN A 130 -17.07 21.84 3.38
N LYS A 131 -16.58 22.95 2.83
CA LYS A 131 -15.15 23.17 2.55
C LYS A 131 -14.28 23.28 3.82
N ASN A 132 -14.88 23.46 4.99
CA ASN A 132 -14.17 23.66 6.25
C ASN A 132 -14.02 22.34 7.03
N ASN A 133 -14.92 21.36 6.81
CA ASN A 133 -14.84 20.06 7.45
C ASN A 133 -14.49 18.90 6.50
N THR A 134 -14.41 19.13 5.19
CA THR A 134 -14.12 18.08 4.19
C THR A 134 -12.75 18.27 3.54
N PHE A 135 -11.89 17.25 3.61
CA PHE A 135 -10.54 17.29 3.04
C PHE A 135 -10.24 16.07 2.18
N PHE A 136 -9.50 16.28 1.09
CA PHE A 136 -9.20 15.27 0.09
C PHE A 136 -7.74 14.85 0.12
N PHE A 137 -7.50 13.55 0.26
CA PHE A 137 -6.19 12.92 0.12
C PHE A 137 -6.03 12.34 -1.28
N SER A 138 -4.93 12.67 -1.95
CA SER A 138 -4.57 12.01 -3.20
C SER A 138 -4.11 10.58 -2.96
N GLU A 139 -4.19 9.73 -3.99
CA GLU A 139 -3.28 8.60 -4.10
C GLU A 139 -1.82 9.07 -4.21
N TYR A 140 -0.87 8.15 -4.01
CA TYR A 140 0.55 8.50 -4.08
C TYR A 140 0.93 9.02 -5.46
N ASN A 141 1.52 10.22 -5.48
CA ASN A 141 2.06 10.86 -6.68
C ASN A 141 1.03 11.14 -7.81
N ASP A 142 -0.25 11.34 -7.47
CA ASP A 142 -1.27 11.90 -8.40
C ASP A 142 -0.89 13.34 -8.83
N LYS A 143 -1.52 13.89 -9.87
CA LYS A 143 -1.25 15.22 -10.39
C LYS A 143 -1.52 16.32 -9.34
N LEU A 144 -0.57 17.22 -9.18
CA LEU A 144 -0.62 18.30 -8.16
C LEU A 144 -1.67 19.37 -8.47
N ASP A 145 -2.06 19.51 -9.73
CA ASP A 145 -3.03 20.51 -10.22
C ASP A 145 -4.49 20.12 -9.92
N LYS A 146 -4.76 18.89 -9.46
CA LYS A 146 -6.10 18.42 -9.08
C LYS A 146 -6.64 19.07 -7.80
N GLY A 147 -5.83 19.82 -7.07
CA GLY A 147 -6.27 20.66 -5.96
C GLY A 147 -6.49 19.92 -4.62
N PHE A 148 -5.86 18.76 -4.44
CA PHE A 148 -5.91 17.99 -3.19
C PHE A 148 -5.48 18.80 -1.98
N ASP A 149 -6.11 18.50 -0.84
CA ASP A 149 -5.67 19.07 0.43
C ASP A 149 -4.42 18.36 0.91
N PHE A 150 -4.32 17.04 0.74
CA PHE A 150 -3.12 16.26 1.02
C PHE A 150 -2.61 15.56 -0.25
N ASN A 151 -1.50 16.06 -0.79
CA ASN A 151 -0.79 15.49 -1.93
C ASN A 151 0.17 14.40 -1.44
N THR A 152 -0.34 13.20 -1.18
CA THR A 152 0.48 12.09 -0.71
C THR A 152 1.49 11.64 -1.78
N GLY A 153 2.65 11.18 -1.35
CA GLY A 153 3.71 10.68 -2.23
C GLY A 153 5.08 11.28 -1.94
N ILE A 154 5.95 11.22 -2.95
CA ILE A 154 7.38 11.54 -2.88
C ILE A 154 7.71 12.68 -3.85
N GLY A 155 8.63 13.56 -3.46
CA GLY A 155 9.10 14.67 -4.28
C GLY A 155 8.54 16.02 -3.85
N SER A 156 8.84 17.06 -4.64
CA SER A 156 8.46 18.44 -4.32
C SER A 156 6.94 18.58 -4.13
N ARG A 157 6.55 19.38 -3.13
CA ARG A 157 5.16 19.67 -2.76
C ARG A 157 4.32 18.43 -2.40
N ARG A 158 4.96 17.36 -1.93
CA ARG A 158 4.29 16.17 -1.39
C ARG A 158 4.31 16.13 0.13
N ASP A 159 3.22 15.61 0.69
CA ASP A 159 2.97 15.46 2.12
C ASP A 159 3.56 14.17 2.70
N GLY A 160 4.26 13.35 1.88
CA GLY A 160 4.90 12.10 2.29
C GLY A 160 4.05 10.86 2.03
N ILE A 161 4.62 9.70 2.37
CA ILE A 161 4.01 8.37 2.25
C ILE A 161 3.57 7.83 3.61
N PHE A 162 2.49 7.05 3.66
CA PHE A 162 2.06 6.39 4.89
C PHE A 162 2.89 5.14 5.15
N LEU A 163 3.53 5.11 6.31
CA LEU A 163 4.34 4.00 6.79
C LEU A 163 3.63 3.26 7.91
N THR A 164 3.75 1.93 7.90
CA THR A 164 3.11 1.05 8.87
C THR A 164 3.95 0.95 10.12
N GLU A 165 3.33 0.95 11.29
CA GLU A 165 4.03 0.61 12.52
C GLU A 165 4.29 -0.90 12.54
N VAL A 166 5.57 -1.27 12.56
CA VAL A 166 5.98 -2.65 12.37
C VAL A 166 6.07 -3.34 13.73
N ILE A 167 5.05 -4.14 14.05
CA ILE A 167 5.07 -4.99 15.24
C ILE A 167 5.99 -6.17 14.95
N LYS A 168 7.13 -6.23 15.64
CA LYS A 168 8.02 -7.41 15.60
C LYS A 168 7.26 -8.61 16.16
N THR A 169 7.04 -9.63 15.33
CA THR A 169 6.51 -10.91 15.79
C THR A 169 7.58 -11.65 16.58
N LYS A 170 7.22 -12.22 17.74
CA LYS A 170 8.14 -13.02 18.57
C LYS A 170 8.54 -14.32 17.87
N THR A 171 7.68 -14.86 17.02
CA THR A 171 7.89 -16.10 16.27
C THR A 171 7.75 -15.84 14.77
N ASN A 172 8.55 -16.54 13.97
CA ASN A 172 8.42 -16.55 12.51
C ASN A 172 7.39 -17.61 12.10
N PRO A 173 6.16 -17.24 11.69
CA PRO A 173 5.14 -18.19 11.28
C PRO A 173 5.51 -18.93 9.99
N PHE A 174 6.54 -18.47 9.27
CA PHE A 174 7.00 -19.04 7.99
C PHE A 174 8.33 -19.78 8.13
N ALA A 175 8.75 -20.14 9.34
CA ALA A 175 10.02 -20.84 9.57
C ALA A 175 10.16 -22.13 8.75
N LYS A 176 9.05 -22.84 8.50
CA LYS A 176 9.01 -24.06 7.69
C LYS A 176 9.37 -23.86 6.21
N LEU A 177 9.40 -22.61 5.71
CA LEU A 177 9.85 -22.31 4.34
C LEU A 177 11.38 -22.33 4.19
N GLY A 178 12.12 -22.38 5.30
CA GLY A 178 13.58 -22.27 5.28
C GLY A 178 14.04 -20.92 4.74
N LYS A 179 14.95 -20.94 3.76
CA LYS A 179 15.38 -19.72 3.05
C LYS A 179 14.41 -19.43 1.93
N TYR A 180 13.83 -18.23 1.92
CA TYR A 180 12.85 -17.86 0.90
C TYR A 180 12.87 -16.40 0.50
N ALA A 181 12.44 -16.11 -0.73
CA ALA A 181 12.11 -14.77 -1.21
C ALA A 181 10.60 -14.59 -1.40
N LEU A 182 10.16 -13.34 -1.49
CA LEU A 182 8.77 -12.98 -1.83
C LEU A 182 8.73 -12.26 -3.17
N ALA A 183 7.87 -12.74 -4.07
CA ALA A 183 7.51 -12.11 -5.33
C ALA A 183 6.00 -11.86 -5.36
N TYR A 184 5.54 -10.73 -4.83
CA TYR A 184 4.13 -10.35 -4.78
C TYR A 184 3.75 -9.52 -6.01
N LEU A 185 3.15 -10.17 -7.02
CA LEU A 185 2.85 -9.60 -8.33
C LEU A 185 1.36 -9.59 -8.66
N ALA A 186 0.91 -8.65 -9.50
CA ALA A 186 -0.46 -8.64 -10.01
C ALA A 186 -0.57 -9.32 -11.39
N GLU A 187 -1.60 -10.14 -11.57
CA GLU A 187 -2.02 -10.70 -12.86
C GLU A 187 -2.70 -9.59 -13.66
N GLY A 188 -2.32 -9.36 -14.91
CA GLY A 188 -2.90 -8.31 -15.75
C GLY A 188 -2.09 -7.02 -15.88
N ILE A 189 -0.95 -6.89 -15.19
CA ILE A 189 0.04 -5.88 -15.56
C ILE A 189 0.82 -6.37 -16.79
N PRO A 190 1.05 -5.54 -17.82
CA PRO A 190 1.84 -5.95 -18.98
C PRO A 190 3.21 -6.51 -18.56
N ASN A 191 3.60 -7.64 -19.17
CA ASN A 191 4.87 -8.34 -18.93
C ASN A 191 5.03 -8.92 -17.51
N SER A 192 3.94 -9.28 -16.83
CA SER A 192 4.00 -9.85 -15.47
C SER A 192 4.83 -11.14 -15.36
N GLN A 193 4.70 -12.04 -16.34
CA GLN A 193 5.48 -13.28 -16.38
C GLN A 193 6.99 -13.00 -16.54
N PHE A 194 7.35 -12.12 -17.48
CA PHE A 194 8.73 -11.67 -17.67
C PHE A 194 9.30 -10.97 -16.42
N CYS A 195 8.47 -10.19 -15.72
CA CYS A 195 8.84 -9.55 -14.45
C CYS A 195 9.22 -10.59 -13.38
N PHE A 196 8.41 -11.64 -13.25
CA PHE A 196 8.69 -12.74 -12.33
C PHE A 196 9.98 -13.49 -12.71
N LEU A 197 10.21 -13.78 -14.00
CA LEU A 197 11.43 -14.45 -14.47
C LEU A 197 12.70 -13.70 -14.11
N ASN A 198 12.77 -12.41 -14.44
CA ASN A 198 13.98 -11.63 -14.20
C ASN A 198 14.33 -11.57 -12.70
N PHE A 199 13.30 -11.59 -11.85
CA PHE A 199 13.49 -11.68 -10.42
C PHE A 199 13.98 -13.05 -10.01
N LEU A 200 13.38 -14.11 -10.53
CA LEU A 200 13.79 -15.48 -10.26
C LEU A 200 15.26 -15.70 -10.68
N GLU A 201 15.64 -15.24 -11.87
CA GLU A 201 17.02 -15.27 -12.38
C GLU A 201 17.99 -14.50 -11.47
N LEU A 202 17.62 -13.30 -11.01
CA LEU A 202 18.40 -12.58 -10.01
C LEU A 202 18.56 -13.40 -8.73
N LEU A 203 17.48 -13.97 -8.20
CA LEU A 203 17.49 -14.73 -6.96
C LEU A 203 18.38 -15.97 -7.07
N THR A 204 18.25 -16.75 -8.13
CA THR A 204 19.03 -17.98 -8.34
C THR A 204 20.50 -17.68 -8.65
N THR A 205 20.79 -16.54 -9.27
CA THR A 205 22.17 -16.06 -9.46
C THR A 205 22.79 -15.63 -8.13
N LYS A 206 22.04 -14.91 -7.28
CA LYS A 206 22.53 -14.31 -6.04
C LYS A 206 22.60 -15.27 -4.86
N TYR A 207 21.58 -16.10 -4.69
CA TYR A 207 21.40 -16.97 -3.53
C TYR A 207 21.70 -18.42 -3.90
N LYS A 208 22.86 -18.91 -3.44
CA LYS A 208 23.37 -20.27 -3.70
C LYS A 208 23.00 -21.25 -2.58
N TYR A 209 21.72 -21.31 -2.22
CA TYR A 209 21.23 -22.27 -1.22
C TYR A 209 20.91 -23.61 -1.89
N LYS A 210 21.17 -24.73 -1.20
CA LYS A 210 20.80 -26.07 -1.68
C LYS A 210 19.28 -26.22 -1.85
N THR A 211 18.52 -25.66 -0.92
CA THR A 211 17.05 -25.60 -0.98
C THR A 211 16.60 -24.16 -0.81
N PHE A 212 15.78 -23.67 -1.75
CA PHE A 212 15.28 -22.29 -1.72
C PHE A 212 13.81 -22.22 -2.08
N SER A 213 13.05 -21.37 -1.41
CA SER A 213 11.63 -21.16 -1.73
C SER A 213 11.38 -19.75 -2.30
N VAL A 214 10.46 -19.64 -3.26
CA VAL A 214 9.97 -18.35 -3.76
C VAL A 214 8.47 -18.32 -3.57
N VAL A 215 7.99 -17.46 -2.67
CA VAL A 215 6.56 -17.28 -2.43
C VAL A 215 5.98 -16.35 -3.48
N ALA A 216 4.95 -16.81 -4.19
CA ALA A 216 4.38 -16.12 -5.34
C ALA A 216 2.84 -16.24 -5.37
N PRO A 217 2.12 -15.33 -6.05
CA PRO A 217 0.67 -15.41 -6.23
C PRO A 217 0.22 -16.69 -6.92
N SER A 218 -1.00 -17.14 -6.65
CA SER A 218 -1.56 -18.37 -7.23
C SER A 218 -1.51 -18.39 -8.76
N TRP A 219 -1.75 -17.25 -9.42
CA TRP A 219 -1.75 -17.18 -10.88
C TRP A 219 -0.42 -17.56 -11.53
N ILE A 220 0.69 -17.47 -10.81
CA ILE A 220 2.02 -17.91 -11.29
C ILE A 220 2.02 -19.40 -11.61
N SER A 221 1.18 -20.22 -10.95
CA SER A 221 1.07 -21.65 -11.24
C SER A 221 0.50 -21.96 -12.62
N SER A 222 -0.11 -20.97 -13.30
CA SER A 222 -0.55 -21.12 -14.69
C SER A 222 0.61 -21.08 -15.69
N ILE A 223 1.80 -20.62 -15.26
CA ILE A 223 2.99 -20.58 -16.11
C ILE A 223 3.62 -21.97 -16.14
N LYS A 224 3.32 -22.72 -17.21
CA LYS A 224 3.81 -24.10 -17.44
C LYS A 224 4.81 -24.22 -18.58
N ASP A 225 5.38 -23.11 -19.01
CA ASP A 225 6.32 -23.09 -20.13
C ASP A 225 7.70 -23.63 -19.68
N GLU A 226 8.13 -24.77 -20.21
CA GLU A 226 9.43 -25.36 -19.90
C GLU A 226 10.60 -24.44 -20.28
N GLN A 227 10.48 -23.67 -21.38
CA GLN A 227 11.51 -22.70 -21.76
C GLN A 227 11.61 -21.57 -20.73
N PHE A 228 10.52 -21.23 -20.05
CA PHE A 228 10.48 -20.25 -18.97
C PHE A 228 11.42 -20.66 -17.83
N PHE A 229 11.44 -21.94 -17.46
CA PHE A 229 12.24 -22.45 -16.35
C PHE A 229 13.65 -22.93 -16.74
N SER A 230 13.93 -23.09 -18.03
CA SER A 230 15.30 -23.40 -18.51
C SER A 230 16.36 -22.42 -17.97
N ARG A 231 16.00 -21.14 -17.78
CA ARG A 231 16.92 -20.10 -17.27
C ARG A 231 17.38 -20.31 -15.83
N ILE A 232 16.64 -21.11 -15.06
CA ILE A 232 16.96 -21.38 -13.64
C ILE A 232 17.59 -22.75 -13.42
N HIS A 233 17.51 -23.63 -14.43
CA HIS A 233 18.11 -24.96 -14.42
C HIS A 233 19.62 -24.94 -14.18
N ALA A 234 20.31 -23.90 -14.69
CA ALA A 234 21.73 -23.66 -14.44
C ALA A 234 22.10 -23.50 -12.95
N HIS A 235 21.10 -23.35 -12.06
CA HIS A 235 21.31 -23.15 -10.62
C HIS A 235 20.56 -24.17 -9.75
N TYR A 236 19.44 -24.70 -10.22
CA TYR A 236 18.64 -25.68 -9.48
C TYR A 236 18.25 -26.83 -10.42
N SER A 237 18.71 -28.03 -10.07
CA SER A 237 18.47 -29.27 -10.81
C SER A 237 17.08 -29.85 -10.53
N LYS A 238 16.37 -29.33 -9.53
CA LYS A 238 15.01 -29.76 -9.19
C LYS A 238 14.11 -28.56 -8.94
N ILE A 239 12.99 -28.52 -9.66
CA ILE A 239 12.05 -27.39 -9.65
C ILE A 239 10.67 -27.92 -9.27
N ILE A 240 10.14 -27.40 -8.17
CA ILE A 240 8.90 -27.88 -7.58
C ILE A 240 7.90 -26.73 -7.45
N LEU A 241 6.75 -26.86 -8.08
CA LEU A 241 5.64 -25.93 -7.97
C LEU A 241 4.61 -26.43 -6.97
N HIS A 242 4.30 -25.63 -5.95
CA HIS A 242 3.22 -25.91 -5.01
C HIS A 242 2.02 -25.04 -5.36
N THR A 243 0.94 -25.68 -5.80
CA THR A 243 -0.37 -25.04 -6.00
C THR A 243 -1.21 -25.23 -4.73
N LYS A 244 -2.42 -24.65 -4.71
CA LYS A 244 -3.34 -24.86 -3.57
C LYS A 244 -3.75 -26.32 -3.42
N ASP A 245 -3.77 -27.05 -4.53
CA ASP A 245 -4.36 -28.39 -4.62
C ASP A 245 -3.28 -29.47 -4.60
N GLU A 246 -2.10 -29.19 -5.15
CA GLU A 246 -1.07 -30.21 -5.36
C GLU A 246 0.36 -29.67 -5.41
N LYS A 247 1.31 -30.60 -5.31
CA LYS A 247 2.74 -30.40 -5.53
C LYS A 247 3.11 -31.01 -6.88
N ILE A 248 3.57 -30.17 -7.80
CA ILE A 248 3.97 -30.55 -9.16
C ILE A 248 5.49 -30.49 -9.26
N ILE A 249 6.11 -31.56 -9.73
CA ILE A 249 7.53 -31.61 -10.05
C ILE A 249 7.69 -31.19 -11.52
N LEU A 250 8.28 -30.03 -11.76
CA LEU A 250 8.51 -29.50 -13.10
C LEU A 250 9.85 -30.00 -13.67
N LEU A 251 10.80 -30.32 -12.80
CA LEU A 251 12.12 -30.85 -13.15
C LEU A 251 12.70 -31.62 -11.97
N ASP A 252 13.38 -32.75 -12.22
CA ASP A 252 14.09 -33.52 -11.20
C ASP A 252 15.32 -34.23 -11.80
N GLU A 253 16.48 -33.58 -11.68
CA GLU A 253 17.76 -34.07 -12.21
C GLU A 253 18.89 -34.02 -11.15
N GLY A 254 18.58 -33.72 -9.89
CA GLY A 254 19.60 -33.65 -8.84
C GLY A 254 19.15 -33.02 -7.52
N GLU A 255 20.11 -32.72 -6.64
CA GLU A 255 19.83 -32.39 -5.24
C GLU A 255 19.54 -30.91 -4.93
N ASN A 256 19.82 -29.98 -5.86
CA ASN A 256 19.57 -28.55 -5.64
C ASN A 256 18.11 -28.23 -5.99
N GLU A 257 17.31 -27.90 -4.97
CA GLU A 257 15.86 -27.76 -5.10
C GLU A 257 15.39 -26.31 -4.97
N ILE A 258 14.55 -25.86 -5.90
CA ILE A 258 13.77 -24.62 -5.76
C ILE A 258 12.28 -24.92 -5.70
N HIS A 259 11.61 -24.36 -4.68
CA HIS A 259 10.18 -24.47 -4.50
C HIS A 259 9.48 -23.15 -4.85
N ILE A 260 8.62 -23.16 -5.85
CA ILE A 260 7.74 -22.04 -6.18
C ILE A 260 6.44 -22.25 -5.40
N ARG A 261 6.17 -21.39 -4.41
CA ARG A 261 5.07 -21.53 -3.45
C ARG A 261 3.91 -20.62 -3.81
N CYS A 262 2.98 -21.14 -4.63
CA CYS A 262 1.76 -20.47 -5.09
C CYS A 262 0.55 -20.74 -4.18
N ASP A 263 0.75 -21.50 -3.11
CA ASP A 263 -0.23 -21.97 -2.14
C ASP A 263 -0.38 -21.07 -0.89
N ILE A 264 0.53 -20.10 -0.71
CA ILE A 264 0.61 -19.28 0.51
C ILE A 264 -0.19 -17.98 0.41
N LEU A 265 -0.23 -17.36 -0.77
CA LEU A 265 -0.88 -16.06 -0.98
C LEU A 265 -2.33 -16.22 -1.43
N PRO A 266 -3.24 -15.27 -1.09
CA PRO A 266 -3.02 -14.01 -0.36
C PRO A 266 -2.97 -14.16 1.17
N LEU A 267 -2.43 -13.16 1.86
CA LEU A 267 -2.31 -13.13 3.32
C LEU A 267 -2.90 -11.82 3.89
N ALA A 268 -3.43 -11.89 5.11
CA ALA A 268 -3.76 -10.69 5.89
C ALA A 268 -2.52 -9.82 6.16
N ASN A 269 -2.68 -8.50 6.27
CA ASN A 269 -1.56 -7.53 6.30
C ASN A 269 -0.47 -7.88 7.34
N LYS A 270 -0.84 -8.22 8.57
CA LYS A 270 0.12 -8.62 9.62
C LYS A 270 0.97 -9.84 9.22
N LYS A 271 0.35 -10.86 8.61
CA LYS A 271 1.06 -12.05 8.12
C LYS A 271 1.93 -11.69 6.91
N MET A 272 1.46 -10.82 6.02
CA MET A 272 2.24 -10.35 4.87
C MET A 272 3.50 -9.58 5.31
N LEU A 273 3.39 -8.68 6.28
CA LEU A 273 4.55 -7.99 6.86
C LEU A 273 5.54 -8.97 7.49
N SER A 274 5.05 -9.96 8.24
CA SER A 274 5.90 -11.01 8.81
C SER A 274 6.60 -11.84 7.72
N LEU A 275 5.92 -12.12 6.60
CA LEU A 275 6.50 -12.82 5.46
C LEU A 275 7.63 -11.98 4.82
N MET A 276 7.40 -10.68 4.63
CA MET A 276 8.41 -9.75 4.11
C MET A 276 9.61 -9.60 5.05
N GLN A 277 9.41 -9.56 6.36
CA GLN A 277 10.50 -9.41 7.34
C GLN A 277 11.44 -10.61 7.32
N ASN A 278 10.89 -11.83 7.31
CA ASN A 278 11.65 -13.06 7.49
C ASN A 278 12.23 -13.64 6.18
N SER A 279 11.90 -13.07 5.01
CA SER A 279 12.49 -13.48 3.73
C SER A 279 13.98 -13.09 3.61
N VAL A 280 14.63 -13.46 2.51
CA VAL A 280 15.97 -12.98 2.15
C VAL A 280 15.98 -11.49 1.78
N GLY A 281 17.12 -10.97 1.36
CA GLY A 281 17.39 -9.55 1.17
C GLY A 281 16.72 -8.89 -0.04
N ASP A 282 16.03 -9.63 -0.91
CA ASP A 282 15.38 -9.09 -2.10
C ASP A 282 13.88 -9.43 -2.10
N LEU A 283 13.06 -8.43 -2.45
CA LEU A 283 11.60 -8.50 -2.56
C LEU A 283 11.20 -7.99 -3.94
N LEU A 284 10.23 -8.65 -4.59
CA LEU A 284 9.53 -8.10 -5.76
C LEU A 284 8.09 -7.83 -5.37
N LEU A 285 7.61 -6.61 -5.63
CA LEU A 285 6.31 -6.14 -5.18
C LEU A 285 5.55 -5.43 -6.30
N THR A 286 4.22 -5.49 -6.23
CA THR A 286 3.29 -4.67 -6.99
C THR A 286 2.37 -3.90 -6.06
N GLY A 287 1.94 -2.73 -6.51
CA GLY A 287 1.05 -1.83 -5.76
C GLY A 287 1.82 -0.96 -4.77
N ASP A 288 1.39 0.30 -4.68
CA ASP A 288 2.12 1.32 -3.95
C ASP A 288 2.16 1.01 -2.44
N GLN A 289 1.08 0.45 -1.90
CA GLN A 289 1.01 0.08 -0.49
C GLN A 289 2.01 -1.02 -0.12
N SER A 290 2.16 -2.05 -0.97
CA SER A 290 3.16 -3.11 -0.78
C SER A 290 4.57 -2.53 -0.68
N VAL A 291 4.90 -1.55 -1.53
CA VAL A 291 6.18 -0.85 -1.49
C VAL A 291 6.34 -0.08 -0.17
N THR A 292 5.34 0.69 0.26
CA THR A 292 5.40 1.42 1.54
C THR A 292 5.49 0.49 2.75
N ASP A 293 4.87 -0.69 2.71
CA ASP A 293 4.93 -1.71 3.75
C ASP A 293 6.33 -2.32 3.85
N ALA A 294 6.96 -2.64 2.70
CA ALA A 294 8.33 -3.12 2.66
C ALA A 294 9.33 -2.04 3.13
N LEU A 295 9.13 -0.78 2.74
CA LEU A 295 9.90 0.34 3.28
C LEU A 295 9.76 0.44 4.81
N SER A 296 8.57 0.18 5.35
CA SER A 296 8.33 0.22 6.79
C SER A 296 9.05 -0.92 7.51
N CYS A 297 8.87 -2.17 7.08
CA CYS A 297 9.37 -3.33 7.81
C CYS A 297 10.85 -3.63 7.59
N CYS A 298 11.38 -3.22 6.45
CA CYS A 298 12.47 -3.93 5.81
C CYS A 298 13.44 -2.95 5.13
N VAL A 299 13.86 -1.91 5.85
CA VAL A 299 14.66 -0.77 5.36
C VAL A 299 15.98 -1.14 4.66
N ASN A 300 16.51 -2.34 4.91
CA ASN A 300 17.76 -2.84 4.33
C ASN A 300 17.54 -3.87 3.21
N LYS A 301 16.29 -4.18 2.85
CA LYS A 301 15.99 -5.10 1.76
C LYS A 301 15.95 -4.35 0.44
N ASN A 302 16.42 -4.99 -0.62
CA ASN A 302 16.25 -4.49 -1.97
C ASN A 302 14.79 -4.69 -2.36
N ILE A 303 14.18 -3.62 -2.87
CA ILE A 303 12.78 -3.62 -3.29
C ILE A 303 12.78 -3.45 -4.80
N PHE A 304 12.36 -4.49 -5.50
CA PHE A 304 12.00 -4.48 -6.91
C PHE A 304 10.50 -4.24 -7.03
N TYR A 305 10.11 -3.53 -8.08
CA TYR A 305 8.77 -3.02 -8.25
C TYR A 305 8.27 -3.27 -9.67
N GLN A 306 7.15 -3.99 -9.78
CA GLN A 306 6.39 -4.11 -11.01
C GLN A 306 5.55 -2.84 -11.17
N ILE A 307 6.03 -1.90 -11.98
CA ILE A 307 5.37 -0.62 -12.21
C ILE A 307 4.18 -0.81 -13.15
N ALA A 308 2.97 -0.63 -12.62
CA ALA A 308 1.75 -0.56 -13.42
C ALA A 308 1.74 0.69 -14.31
N PRO A 309 1.17 0.65 -15.53
CA PRO A 309 1.15 1.81 -16.44
C PRO A 309 0.55 3.08 -15.81
N TRP A 310 -0.54 2.93 -15.04
CA TRP A 310 -1.18 4.05 -14.35
C TRP A 310 -0.42 4.53 -13.10
N LYS A 311 0.67 3.86 -12.70
CA LYS A 311 1.52 4.23 -11.55
C LYS A 311 2.93 4.64 -11.94
N GLU A 312 3.15 4.99 -13.21
CA GLU A 312 4.46 5.45 -13.68
C GLU A 312 5.00 6.66 -12.91
N ASN A 313 4.15 7.61 -12.51
CA ASN A 313 4.58 8.79 -11.75
C ASN A 313 5.13 8.41 -10.38
N PHE A 314 4.49 7.46 -9.69
CA PHE A 314 4.99 6.93 -8.43
C PHE A 314 6.31 6.19 -8.63
N GLY A 315 6.39 5.32 -9.65
CA GLY A 315 7.61 4.60 -10.02
C GLY A 315 8.79 5.51 -10.36
N LYS A 316 8.57 6.58 -11.14
CA LYS A 316 9.59 7.58 -11.48
C LYS A 316 10.08 8.33 -10.24
N ASN A 317 9.17 8.79 -9.37
CA ASN A 317 9.58 9.47 -8.15
C ASN A 317 10.32 8.54 -7.18
N LEU A 318 9.87 7.29 -7.04
CA LEU A 318 10.63 6.28 -6.31
C LEU A 318 12.03 6.13 -6.90
N ALA A 319 12.17 5.98 -8.21
CA ALA A 319 13.48 5.81 -8.84
C ALA A 319 14.42 7.03 -8.67
N THR A 320 13.87 8.23 -8.61
CA THR A 320 14.64 9.47 -8.41
C THR A 320 15.14 9.61 -6.97
N TYR A 321 14.30 9.31 -5.99
CA TYR A 321 14.58 9.63 -4.58
C TYR A 321 14.99 8.42 -3.74
N LEU A 322 14.54 7.21 -4.09
CA LEU A 322 14.99 5.99 -3.45
C LEU A 322 16.40 5.66 -3.98
N PRO A 323 17.37 5.31 -3.13
CA PRO A 323 18.74 5.00 -3.56
C PRO A 323 18.87 3.66 -4.32
N ASN A 324 17.86 3.27 -5.10
CA ASN A 324 17.80 2.07 -5.91
C ASN A 324 17.79 2.42 -7.41
N LYS A 325 18.97 2.41 -8.02
CA LYS A 325 19.19 2.70 -9.45
C LYS A 325 18.44 1.77 -10.41
N PHE A 326 17.98 0.60 -9.95
CA PHE A 326 17.30 -0.37 -10.80
C PHE A 326 15.82 -0.05 -11.01
N LEU A 327 15.25 0.90 -10.26
CA LEU A 327 13.87 1.34 -10.46
C LEU A 327 13.71 2.33 -11.63
N ILE A 328 14.80 2.90 -12.14
CA ILE A 328 14.77 3.96 -13.17
C ILE A 328 14.16 3.47 -14.49
N LYS A 329 14.41 2.21 -14.86
CA LYS A 329 13.90 1.62 -16.10
C LYS A 329 12.95 0.50 -15.76
N LYS A 330 11.74 0.51 -16.33
CA LYS A 330 10.71 -0.53 -16.14
C LYS A 330 11.24 -1.96 -16.37
N ARG A 331 12.13 -2.14 -17.35
CA ARG A 331 12.76 -3.45 -17.63
C ARG A 331 13.69 -3.95 -16.51
N LEU A 332 14.25 -3.06 -15.71
CA LEU A 332 15.16 -3.37 -14.60
C LEU A 332 14.43 -3.42 -13.26
N SER A 333 13.29 -2.74 -13.15
CA SER A 333 12.57 -2.57 -11.89
C SER A 333 12.04 -3.89 -11.34
N CYS A 334 11.83 -4.89 -12.20
CA CYS A 334 11.41 -6.23 -11.84
C CYS A 334 12.52 -7.13 -11.28
N GLY A 335 13.79 -6.73 -11.35
CA GLY A 335 14.92 -7.62 -11.07
C GLY A 335 15.89 -7.63 -12.23
N THR A 336 17.18 -7.75 -11.92
CA THR A 336 18.24 -7.89 -12.92
C THR A 336 19.47 -8.51 -12.25
N THR A 337 20.16 -9.41 -12.94
CA THR A 337 21.43 -9.99 -12.47
C THR A 337 22.51 -8.95 -12.18
N LYS A 338 22.40 -7.74 -12.76
CA LYS A 338 23.25 -6.59 -12.41
C LYS A 338 23.08 -6.11 -10.95
N ALA A 339 22.04 -6.56 -10.26
CA ALA A 339 21.74 -6.21 -8.87
C ALA A 339 22.18 -7.30 -7.86
N VAL A 340 22.91 -8.34 -8.29
CA VAL A 340 23.36 -9.42 -7.39
C VAL A 340 24.14 -8.89 -6.18
N SER A 341 25.05 -7.93 -6.38
CA SER A 341 25.85 -7.32 -5.31
C SER A 341 25.19 -6.10 -4.65
N TYR A 342 24.01 -5.70 -5.11
CA TYR A 342 23.35 -4.48 -4.64
C TYR A 342 22.80 -4.67 -3.21
N LYS A 343 22.97 -3.63 -2.39
CA LYS A 343 22.50 -3.55 -1.01
C LYS A 343 21.86 -2.19 -0.77
N SER A 344 20.59 -2.20 -0.43
CA SER A 344 19.82 -1.00 -0.09
C SER A 344 19.97 -0.58 1.36
N ASN A 345 19.83 0.71 1.61
CA ASN A 345 19.52 1.27 2.92
C ASN A 345 18.59 2.47 2.74
N TYR A 346 17.32 2.30 3.12
CA TYR A 346 16.28 3.30 2.89
C TYR A 346 16.00 4.20 4.09
N LYS A 347 16.82 4.15 5.16
CA LYS A 347 16.59 4.95 6.38
C LYS A 347 16.55 6.45 6.11
N ALA A 348 17.41 6.96 5.23
CA ALA A 348 17.43 8.39 4.87
C ALA A 348 16.17 8.77 4.08
N PHE A 349 15.85 7.97 3.06
CA PHE A 349 14.64 8.13 2.26
C PHE A 349 13.37 8.16 3.13
N ILE A 350 13.23 7.18 4.03
CA ILE A 350 12.10 7.09 4.95
C ILE A 350 12.00 8.33 5.81
N ARG A 351 13.09 8.74 6.47
CA ARG A 351 13.10 9.96 7.31
C ARG A 351 12.66 11.20 6.53
N GLN A 352 13.05 11.31 5.26
CA GLN A 352 12.72 12.46 4.43
C GLN A 352 11.26 12.48 3.95
N TRP A 353 10.71 11.30 3.62
CA TRP A 353 9.42 11.18 2.93
C TRP A 353 8.29 10.60 3.80
N ASP A 354 8.52 10.42 5.09
CA ASP A 354 7.52 9.99 6.04
C ASP A 354 6.40 11.03 6.21
N PHE A 355 5.15 10.63 5.97
CA PHE A 355 3.98 11.49 6.22
C PHE A 355 3.90 11.97 7.67
N ARG A 356 4.38 11.18 8.62
CA ARG A 356 4.42 11.54 10.05
C ARG A 356 5.28 12.76 10.33
N THR A 357 6.23 13.05 9.44
CA THR A 357 7.10 14.23 9.51
C THR A 357 6.58 15.35 8.61
N ARG A 358 6.17 15.03 7.38
CA ARG A 358 5.82 16.02 6.36
C ARG A 358 4.36 16.46 6.41
N GLY A 359 3.43 15.51 6.45
CA GLY A 359 1.99 15.76 6.38
C GLY A 359 1.33 15.95 7.74
N LYS A 360 1.91 15.39 8.80
CA LYS A 360 1.34 15.50 10.17
C LYS A 360 1.14 16.95 10.64
N PRO A 361 2.07 17.91 10.48
CA PRO A 361 1.84 19.28 10.94
C PRO A 361 0.59 19.93 10.32
N LYS A 362 0.32 19.63 9.05
CA LYS A 362 -0.86 20.08 8.34
C LYS A 362 -2.14 19.39 8.84
N LEU A 363 -2.04 18.10 9.17
CA LEU A 363 -3.14 17.38 9.81
C LEU A 363 -3.39 17.90 11.24
N ASP A 364 -2.35 18.22 12.02
CA ASP A 364 -2.45 18.82 13.35
C ASP A 364 -3.25 20.14 13.30
N ALA A 365 -2.99 20.98 12.29
CA ALA A 365 -3.71 22.22 12.06
C ALA A 365 -5.19 22.01 11.70
N VAL A 366 -5.50 21.03 10.85
CA VAL A 366 -6.89 20.65 10.53
C VAL A 366 -7.64 20.17 11.78
N MET A 367 -6.99 19.32 12.58
CA MET A 367 -7.56 18.84 13.84
C MET A 367 -7.79 19.99 14.82
N ALA A 368 -6.85 20.94 14.90
CA ALA A 368 -6.98 22.07 15.80
C ALA A 368 -8.10 23.03 15.41
N TYR A 369 -8.23 23.32 14.12
CA TYR A 369 -9.35 24.06 13.60
C TYR A 369 -10.70 23.39 13.97
N ALA A 370 -10.82 22.08 13.80
CA ALA A 370 -12.04 21.36 14.14
C ALA A 370 -12.38 21.34 15.64
N VAL A 371 -11.38 21.39 16.53
CA VAL A 371 -11.62 21.54 17.97
C VAL A 371 -12.23 22.90 18.28
N ASP A 372 -11.67 23.96 17.71
CA ASP A 372 -12.11 25.33 18.00
C ASP A 372 -13.51 25.59 17.44
N GLU A 373 -13.80 25.12 16.23
CA GLU A 373 -15.14 25.19 15.62
C GLU A 373 -16.20 24.38 16.38
N LYS A 374 -15.81 23.42 17.20
CA LYS A 374 -16.75 22.62 18.01
C LYS A 374 -17.06 23.26 19.36
N GLN A 375 -16.19 24.14 19.83
CA GLN A 375 -16.35 24.86 21.10
C GLN A 375 -17.14 26.18 20.93
N HIS A 376 -17.36 26.59 19.69
CA HIS A 376 -18.18 27.72 19.28
C HIS A 376 -19.43 27.20 18.55
#